data_AF-A0A7S0J8G7-F1
#
_entry.id   AF-A0A7S0J8G7-F1
#
_cell.length_a   1.000
_cell.length_b   1.000
_cell.length_c   1.000
_cell.angle_alpha   90.00
_cell.angle_beta   90.00
_cell.angle_gamma   90.00
#
_symmetry.space_group_name_H-M   'P 1'
#
loop_
_entity.id
_entity.type
_entity.pdbx_description
1 polymer ?
#
loop_
_entity_poly.entity_id
_entity_poly.type
_entity_poly.pdbx_seq_one_letter_code
_entity_poly.pdbx_strand_id
1 'polypeptide(L)'
;RGGRGGDGPLCLDQMLKSALHEMLTELRTRCPNLQPAVLPAGFDDSEGGTALLGLCRSAAERERVAALLMRARSRRNACALTGKSASPEELRFVSQWELLPESGTLRLRECSFVCEDARCLLDPLSLLERFTSPDADATELGALADIFCRANGRAELCASPARALEWLQQCVSLAYACRVAASSFPSWRVLDAEQLA
;
A
#
# COMPACT_ATOMS: atom_id res chain seq x y z
N ARG A 1 -43.06 -12.32 28.03
CA ARG A 1 -42.70 -11.27 27.05
C ARG A 1 -41.19 -11.09 27.15
N GLY A 2 -40.45 -11.84 26.32
CA GLY A 2 -39.00 -11.99 26.39
C GLY A 2 -38.25 -10.77 25.84
N GLY A 3 -37.14 -10.47 26.49
CA GLY A 3 -36.30 -9.30 26.23
C GLY A 3 -35.45 -9.41 24.96
N ARG A 4 -35.03 -8.22 24.51
CA ARG A 4 -34.03 -7.96 23.47
C ARG A 4 -32.64 -8.43 23.89
N GLY A 5 -31.83 -8.83 22.91
CA GLY A 5 -30.38 -9.07 23.01
C GLY A 5 -30.00 -10.23 22.09
N GLY A 6 -29.09 -10.14 21.12
CA GLY A 6 -28.12 -9.11 20.78
C GLY A 6 -27.31 -9.63 19.60
N ASP A 7 -27.57 -9.10 18.40
CA ASP A 7 -26.85 -9.47 17.15
C ASP A 7 -26.34 -8.22 16.39
N GLY A 8 -26.16 -7.10 17.08
CA GLY A 8 -26.01 -5.77 16.46
C GLY A 8 -24.60 -5.30 16.06
N PRO A 9 -23.51 -5.59 16.81
CA PRO A 9 -22.19 -4.99 16.50
C PRO A 9 -21.19 -5.93 15.81
N LEU A 10 -21.19 -7.23 16.13
CA LEU A 10 -20.22 -8.20 15.59
C LEU A 10 -20.44 -8.46 14.09
N CYS A 11 -21.69 -8.35 13.61
CA CYS A 11 -22.03 -8.52 12.20
C CYS A 11 -21.46 -7.38 11.34
N LEU A 12 -21.59 -6.13 11.79
CA LEU A 12 -21.13 -4.96 11.02
C LEU A 12 -19.59 -4.91 10.92
N ASP A 13 -18.88 -5.14 12.03
CA ASP A 13 -17.41 -5.17 12.04
C ASP A 13 -16.86 -6.28 11.13
N GLN A 14 -17.47 -7.47 11.16
CA GLN A 14 -17.09 -8.56 10.27
C GLN A 14 -17.39 -8.24 8.80
N MET A 15 -18.55 -7.64 8.50
CA MET A 15 -18.90 -7.21 7.14
C MET A 15 -17.91 -6.17 6.60
N LEU A 16 -17.52 -5.19 7.41
CA LEU A 16 -16.53 -4.17 7.03
C LEU A 16 -15.15 -4.80 6.78
N LYS A 17 -14.72 -5.75 7.61
CA LYS A 17 -13.45 -6.48 7.41
C LYS A 17 -13.46 -7.32 6.14
N SER A 18 -14.57 -8.02 5.85
CA SER A 18 -14.72 -8.78 4.62
C SER A 18 -14.70 -7.87 3.39
N ALA A 19 -15.45 -6.76 3.40
CA ALA A 19 -15.45 -5.79 2.31
C ALA A 19 -14.07 -5.16 2.10
N LEU A 20 -13.37 -4.80 3.18
CA LEU A 20 -11.99 -4.31 3.09
C LEU A 20 -11.04 -5.36 2.51
N HIS A 21 -11.16 -6.62 2.94
CA HIS A 21 -10.36 -7.72 2.41
C HIS A 21 -10.59 -7.93 0.90
N GLU A 22 -11.83 -7.85 0.44
CA GLU A 22 -12.18 -7.92 -0.99
C GLU A 22 -11.57 -6.76 -1.77
N MET A 23 -11.71 -5.52 -1.29
CA MET A 23 -11.12 -4.35 -1.93
C MET A 23 -9.59 -4.42 -2.00
N LEU A 24 -8.93 -4.87 -0.93
CA LEU A 24 -7.48 -5.09 -0.90
C LEU A 24 -7.06 -6.20 -1.86
N THR A 25 -7.86 -7.25 -2.00
CA THR A 25 -7.62 -8.33 -2.96
C THR A 25 -7.73 -7.84 -4.39
N GLU A 26 -8.75 -7.05 -4.69
CA GLU A 26 -8.93 -6.42 -6.00
C GLU A 26 -7.77 -5.45 -6.31
N LEU A 27 -7.39 -4.60 -5.34
CA LEU A 27 -6.28 -3.67 -5.48
C LEU A 27 -4.99 -4.41 -5.82
N ARG A 28 -4.69 -5.49 -5.10
CA ARG A 28 -3.50 -6.32 -5.34
C ARG A 28 -3.52 -7.02 -6.69
N THR A 29 -4.69 -7.49 -7.12
CA THR A 29 -4.86 -8.16 -8.42
C THR A 29 -4.63 -7.20 -9.57
N ARG A 30 -5.09 -5.94 -9.42
CA ARG A 30 -4.89 -4.90 -10.43
C ARG A 30 -3.46 -4.34 -10.39
N CYS A 31 -3.02 -3.96 -9.20
CA CYS A 31 -1.89 -3.08 -8.95
C CYS A 31 -1.05 -3.63 -7.77
N PRO A 32 -0.26 -4.71 -7.97
CA PRO A 32 0.40 -5.45 -6.90
C PRO A 32 1.41 -4.65 -6.07
N ASN A 33 1.91 -3.53 -6.60
CA ASN A 33 2.87 -2.66 -5.92
C ASN A 33 2.23 -1.41 -5.29
N LEU A 34 0.93 -1.18 -5.51
CA LEU A 34 0.22 -0.09 -4.87
C LEU A 34 -0.33 -0.53 -3.51
N GLN A 35 -0.24 0.35 -2.52
CA GLN A 35 -0.75 0.13 -1.18
C GLN A 35 -1.61 1.31 -0.71
N PRO A 36 -2.57 1.07 0.21
CA PRO A 36 -3.47 2.11 0.69
C PRO A 36 -2.86 3.07 1.73
N ALA A 37 -1.53 3.15 1.85
CA ALA A 37 -0.83 4.03 2.81
C ALA A 37 -1.31 3.86 4.27
N VAL A 38 -1.24 2.63 4.77
CA VAL A 38 -1.64 2.24 6.13
C VAL A 38 -0.67 1.23 6.71
N LEU A 39 -0.45 1.29 8.02
CA LEU A 39 0.35 0.33 8.78
C LEU A 39 -0.47 -0.23 9.94
N PRO A 40 -0.15 -1.43 10.46
CA PRO A 40 -0.69 -1.84 11.74
C PRO A 40 -0.28 -0.85 12.84
N ALA A 41 -1.17 -0.63 13.81
CA ALA A 41 -0.90 0.25 14.95
C ALA A 41 0.32 -0.27 15.75
N GLY A 42 1.22 0.65 16.14
CA GLY A 42 2.46 0.32 16.86
C GLY A 42 3.60 -0.19 15.98
N PHE A 43 3.40 -0.28 14.66
CA PHE A 43 4.47 -0.59 13.71
C PHE A 43 5.12 0.69 13.18
N ASP A 44 6.44 0.60 13.00
CA ASP A 44 7.29 1.63 12.44
C ASP A 44 8.18 1.01 11.36
N ASP A 45 8.13 1.63 10.19
CA ASP A 45 8.91 1.26 9.00
C ASP A 45 10.24 2.02 8.91
N SER A 46 10.51 2.88 9.91
CA SER A 46 11.79 3.56 10.07
C SER A 46 12.98 2.59 10.07
N GLU A 47 14.17 3.12 9.82
CA GLU A 47 15.43 2.37 9.84
C GLU A 47 15.44 1.12 8.93
N GLY A 48 14.76 1.19 7.78
CA GLY A 48 14.75 0.09 6.82
C GLY A 48 14.03 -1.16 7.32
N GLY A 49 12.96 -0.97 8.10
CA GLY A 49 12.09 -2.02 8.59
C GLY A 49 12.71 -2.93 9.66
N THR A 50 13.84 -2.54 10.26
CA THR A 50 14.50 -3.37 11.29
C THR A 50 13.61 -3.54 12.52
N ALA A 51 12.84 -2.51 12.87
CA ALA A 51 11.88 -2.53 13.98
C ALA A 51 10.79 -3.61 13.81
N LEU A 52 10.48 -4.04 12.57
CA LEU A 52 9.48 -5.07 12.30
C LEU A 52 9.81 -6.43 12.95
N LEU A 53 11.09 -6.74 13.14
CA LEU A 53 11.52 -7.99 13.79
C LEU A 53 11.19 -8.00 15.29
N GLY A 54 11.18 -6.84 15.95
CA GLY A 54 10.87 -6.70 17.38
C GLY A 54 9.38 -6.88 17.69
N LEU A 55 8.52 -6.79 16.67
CA LEU A 55 7.07 -6.84 16.80
C LEU A 55 6.49 -8.23 16.50
N CYS A 56 7.34 -9.19 16.12
CA CYS A 56 6.97 -10.58 15.85
C CYS A 56 6.59 -11.31 17.15
N ARG A 57 5.48 -12.04 17.13
CA ARG A 57 4.92 -12.76 18.30
C ARG A 57 5.40 -14.20 18.41
N SER A 58 6.07 -14.71 17.38
CA SER A 58 6.60 -16.07 17.34
C SER A 58 7.90 -16.17 16.56
N ALA A 59 8.69 -17.21 16.81
CA ALA A 59 9.92 -17.49 16.06
C ALA A 59 9.64 -17.71 14.56
N ALA A 60 8.55 -18.39 14.22
CA ALA A 60 8.15 -18.64 12.84
C ALA A 60 7.74 -17.36 12.09
N GLU A 61 7.07 -16.43 12.77
CA GLU A 61 6.75 -15.12 12.22
C GLU A 61 8.03 -14.30 12.00
N ARG A 62 8.93 -14.30 13.00
CA ARG A 62 10.21 -13.59 12.92
C ARG A 62 11.08 -14.08 11.76
N GLU A 63 11.15 -15.39 11.53
CA GLU A 63 11.89 -15.97 10.41
C GLU A 63 11.32 -15.53 9.05
N ARG A 64 9.99 -15.51 8.91
CA ARG A 64 9.33 -15.03 7.69
C ARG A 64 9.60 -13.55 7.45
N VAL A 65 9.46 -12.70 8.47
CA VAL A 65 9.75 -11.26 8.37
C VAL A 65 11.22 -11.04 8.03
N ALA A 66 12.15 -11.77 8.66
CA ALA A 66 13.57 -11.71 8.33
C ALA A 66 13.85 -12.08 6.86
N ALA A 67 13.20 -13.12 6.33
CA ALA A 67 13.34 -13.51 4.94
C ALA A 67 12.86 -12.41 3.96
N LEU A 68 11.73 -11.75 4.27
CA LEU A 68 11.23 -10.62 3.48
C LEU A 68 12.19 -9.44 3.50
N LEU A 69 12.70 -9.07 4.69
CA LEU A 69 13.68 -7.99 4.84
C LEU A 69 14.99 -8.29 4.11
N MET A 70 15.52 -9.51 4.23
CA MET A 70 16.74 -9.90 3.51
C MET A 70 16.55 -9.83 2.00
N ARG A 71 15.41 -10.31 1.48
CA ARG A 71 15.08 -10.20 0.05
C ARG A 71 15.01 -8.74 -0.39
N ALA A 72 14.33 -7.88 0.35
CA ALA A 72 14.26 -6.45 0.04
C ALA A 72 15.65 -5.80 0.03
N ARG A 73 16.46 -6.06 1.06
CA ARG A 73 17.81 -5.51 1.19
C ARG A 73 18.77 -5.96 0.09
N SER A 74 18.65 -7.21 -0.37
CA SER A 74 19.43 -7.71 -1.50
C SER A 74 19.16 -6.98 -2.82
N ARG A 75 18.03 -6.26 -2.90
CA ARG A 75 17.60 -5.46 -4.06
C ARG A 75 17.70 -3.96 -3.80
N ARG A 76 18.33 -3.53 -2.69
CA ARG A 76 18.52 -2.12 -2.29
C ARG A 76 19.63 -1.44 -3.10
N ASN A 77 19.59 -1.60 -4.41
CA ASN A 77 20.43 -0.93 -5.39
C ASN A 77 19.60 -0.39 -6.56
N ALA A 78 18.28 -0.64 -6.56
CA ALA A 78 17.34 -0.11 -7.52
C ALA A 78 15.99 0.18 -6.84
N CYS A 79 15.28 1.17 -7.37
CA CYS A 79 13.90 1.44 -6.97
C CYS A 79 12.99 0.30 -7.46
N ALA A 80 12.18 -0.25 -6.55
CA ALA A 80 11.26 -1.33 -6.84
C ALA A 80 10.18 -0.97 -7.87
N LEU A 81 9.79 0.31 -7.95
CA LEU A 81 8.75 0.79 -8.86
C LEU A 81 9.28 1.20 -10.24
N THR A 82 10.44 1.86 -10.29
CA THR A 82 10.99 2.39 -11.55
C THR A 82 12.07 1.50 -12.16
N GLY A 83 12.65 0.59 -11.38
CA GLY A 83 13.84 -0.18 -11.76
C GLY A 83 15.12 0.65 -11.89
N LYS A 84 15.05 1.97 -11.70
CA LYS A 84 16.21 2.87 -11.78
C LYS A 84 17.19 2.52 -10.66
N SER A 85 18.47 2.42 -11.00
CA SER A 85 19.53 2.31 -10.01
C SER A 85 19.59 3.57 -9.14
N ALA A 86 19.73 3.38 -7.84
CA ALA A 86 19.82 4.47 -6.87
C ALA A 86 20.74 4.04 -5.73
N SER A 87 21.40 5.00 -5.10
CA SER A 87 22.18 4.73 -3.90
C SER A 87 21.24 4.32 -2.75
N PRO A 88 21.71 3.49 -1.80
CA PRO A 88 20.90 3.07 -0.66
C PRO A 88 20.30 4.23 0.17
N GLU A 89 20.94 5.39 0.15
CA GLU A 89 20.55 6.60 0.90
C GLU A 89 19.38 7.35 0.24
N GLU A 90 19.22 7.20 -1.08
CA GLU A 90 18.13 7.78 -1.87
C GLU A 90 16.87 6.90 -1.89
N LEU A 91 16.95 5.73 -1.24
CA LEU A 91 15.91 4.71 -1.24
C LEU A 91 15.18 4.66 0.10
N ARG A 92 13.86 4.82 0.04
CA ARG A 92 12.94 4.69 1.17
C ARG A 92 12.44 3.26 1.30
N PHE A 93 12.37 2.77 2.53
CA PHE A 93 11.80 1.46 2.82
C PHE A 93 10.27 1.54 2.86
N VAL A 94 9.62 0.52 2.33
CA VAL A 94 8.17 0.41 2.27
C VAL A 94 7.76 -0.99 2.66
N SER A 95 6.82 -1.13 3.59
CA SER A 95 6.23 -2.41 3.96
C SER A 95 4.79 -2.54 3.49
N GLN A 96 4.45 -3.70 2.94
CA GLN A 96 3.09 -4.03 2.49
C GLN A 96 2.46 -5.07 3.41
N TRP A 97 1.23 -4.78 3.84
CA TRP A 97 0.48 -5.61 4.79
C TRP A 97 -0.74 -6.25 4.15
N GLU A 98 -1.02 -7.48 4.56
CA GLU A 98 -2.22 -8.24 4.20
C GLU A 98 -3.15 -8.37 5.41
N LEU A 99 -4.44 -8.09 5.19
CA LEU A 99 -5.49 -8.38 6.15
C LEU A 99 -5.90 -9.85 6.05
N LEU A 100 -5.79 -10.56 7.18
CA LEU A 100 -6.31 -11.91 7.37
C LEU A 100 -7.73 -11.80 7.99
N PRO A 101 -8.80 -11.95 7.20
CA PRO A 101 -10.15 -11.62 7.61
C PRO A 101 -10.69 -12.53 8.73
N GLU A 102 -10.21 -13.78 8.81
CA GLU A 102 -10.64 -14.75 9.82
C GLU A 102 -10.16 -14.39 11.23
N SER A 103 -9.02 -13.72 11.31
CA SER A 103 -8.39 -13.32 12.57
C SER A 103 -8.46 -11.81 12.83
N GLY A 104 -8.84 -11.02 11.81
CA GLY A 104 -8.76 -9.56 11.84
C GLY A 104 -7.34 -9.04 12.06
N THR A 105 -6.32 -9.87 11.81
CA THR A 105 -4.91 -9.52 12.00
C THR A 105 -4.26 -9.12 10.69
N LEU A 106 -3.17 -8.37 10.80
CA LEU A 106 -2.33 -7.98 9.68
C LEU A 106 -1.10 -8.87 9.62
N ARG A 107 -0.67 -9.19 8.40
CA ARG A 107 0.55 -9.94 8.13
C ARG A 107 1.42 -9.18 7.13
N LEU A 108 2.70 -9.04 7.45
CA LEU A 108 3.67 -8.50 6.51
C LEU A 108 3.80 -9.45 5.30
N ARG A 109 3.56 -8.91 4.11
CA ARG A 109 3.59 -9.65 2.84
C ARG A 109 4.86 -9.37 2.07
N GLU A 110 5.22 -8.10 1.94
CA GLU A 110 6.33 -7.66 1.09
C GLU A 110 7.03 -6.45 1.70
N CYS A 111 8.32 -6.33 1.40
CA CYS A 111 9.13 -5.19 1.73
C CYS A 111 9.86 -4.75 0.46
N SER A 112 9.90 -3.45 0.22
CA SER A 112 10.55 -2.89 -0.96
C SER A 112 11.28 -1.59 -0.62
N PHE A 113 12.09 -1.14 -1.58
CA PHE A 113 12.79 0.12 -1.52
C PHE A 113 12.39 0.97 -2.73
N VAL A 114 11.93 2.20 -2.51
CA VAL A 114 11.49 3.10 -3.58
C VAL A 114 12.36 4.36 -3.60
N CYS A 115 12.59 4.91 -4.79
CA CYS A 115 13.23 6.22 -4.92
C CYS A 115 12.23 7.36 -4.72
N GLU A 116 12.75 8.55 -4.44
CA GLU A 116 11.98 9.79 -4.29
C GLU A 116 11.02 10.04 -5.46
N ASP A 117 11.48 9.86 -6.71
CA ASP A 117 10.64 10.02 -7.92
C ASP A 117 9.36 9.18 -7.91
N ALA A 118 9.42 7.97 -7.32
CA ALA A 118 8.31 7.03 -7.33
C ALA A 118 7.44 7.13 -6.07
N ARG A 119 7.85 7.97 -5.11
CA ARG A 119 7.21 8.12 -3.81
C ARG A 119 5.79 8.63 -3.93
N CYS A 120 5.53 9.52 -4.88
CA CYS A 120 4.18 10.06 -5.11
C CYS A 120 3.17 8.96 -5.51
N LEU A 121 3.62 7.81 -6.02
CA LEU A 121 2.74 6.67 -6.31
C LEU A 121 2.34 5.90 -5.03
N LEU A 122 3.00 6.17 -3.90
CA LEU A 122 2.70 5.56 -2.60
C LEU A 122 1.74 6.37 -1.75
N ASP A 123 1.42 7.60 -2.16
CA ASP A 123 0.43 8.46 -1.52
C ASP A 123 -0.82 8.59 -2.42
N PRO A 124 -1.84 7.75 -2.21
CA PRO A 124 -3.04 7.81 -3.02
C PRO A 124 -3.79 9.13 -2.91
N LEU A 125 -3.73 9.80 -1.75
CA LEU A 125 -4.45 11.06 -1.55
C LEU A 125 -3.77 12.17 -2.35
N SER A 126 -2.47 12.37 -2.16
CA SER A 126 -1.72 13.38 -2.91
C SER A 126 -1.83 13.19 -4.42
N LEU A 127 -1.87 11.94 -4.89
CA LEU A 127 -2.01 11.67 -6.32
C LEU A 127 -3.42 12.00 -6.83
N LEU A 128 -4.48 11.70 -6.06
CA LEU A 128 -5.85 12.12 -6.40
C LEU A 128 -6.00 13.65 -6.41
N GLU A 129 -5.41 14.34 -5.43
CA GLU A 129 -5.42 15.80 -5.38
C GLU A 129 -4.81 16.41 -6.64
N ARG A 130 -3.69 15.84 -7.13
CA ARG A 130 -3.08 16.23 -8.41
C ARG A 130 -4.01 16.01 -9.59
N PHE A 131 -4.74 14.89 -9.67
CA PHE A 131 -5.72 14.66 -10.75
C PHE A 131 -6.86 15.69 -10.75
N THR A 132 -7.21 16.22 -9.58
CA THR A 132 -8.29 17.20 -9.43
C THR A 132 -7.83 18.66 -9.48
N SER A 133 -6.51 18.89 -9.52
CA SER A 133 -5.95 20.24 -9.55
C SER A 133 -6.20 20.91 -10.90
N PRO A 134 -6.68 22.18 -10.93
CA PRO A 134 -6.86 22.92 -12.18
C PRO A 134 -5.52 23.20 -12.89
N ASP A 135 -4.41 23.15 -12.16
CA ASP A 135 -3.04 23.40 -12.66
C ASP A 135 -2.26 22.11 -12.92
N ALA A 136 -2.93 20.96 -13.00
CA ALA A 136 -2.26 19.67 -13.18
C ALA A 136 -1.54 19.59 -14.54
N ASP A 137 -0.23 19.35 -14.53
CA ASP A 137 0.53 19.12 -15.75
C ASP A 137 0.22 17.73 -16.32
N ALA A 138 -0.45 17.69 -17.47
CA ALA A 138 -0.78 16.46 -18.18
C ALA A 138 0.48 15.65 -18.57
N THR A 139 1.62 16.31 -18.77
CA THR A 139 2.90 15.67 -19.07
C THR A 139 3.43 14.91 -17.84
N GLU A 140 3.39 15.56 -16.68
CA GLU A 140 3.78 14.95 -15.41
C GLU A 140 2.88 13.75 -15.08
N LEU A 141 1.55 13.92 -15.15
CA LEU A 141 0.60 12.84 -14.90
C LEU A 141 0.79 11.68 -15.87
N GLY A 142 1.06 11.97 -17.15
CA GLY A 142 1.36 10.95 -18.15
C GLY A 142 2.63 10.15 -17.83
N ALA A 143 3.68 10.82 -17.36
CA ALA A 143 4.92 10.17 -16.93
C ALA A 143 4.69 9.28 -15.69
N LEU A 144 3.91 9.75 -14.72
CA LEU A 144 3.54 8.96 -13.54
C LEU A 144 2.71 7.72 -13.92
N ALA A 145 1.77 7.86 -14.85
CA ALA A 145 0.98 6.75 -15.35
C ALA A 145 1.85 5.69 -16.07
N ASP A 146 2.84 6.10 -16.87
CA ASP A 146 3.76 5.16 -17.52
C ASP A 146 4.59 4.37 -16.50
N ILE A 147 5.17 5.06 -15.51
CA ILE A 147 5.93 4.41 -14.42
C ILE A 147 5.03 3.41 -13.69
N PHE A 148 3.82 3.84 -13.32
CA PHE A 148 2.88 3.01 -12.58
C PHE A 148 2.42 1.77 -13.38
N CYS A 149 2.13 1.94 -14.67
CA CYS A 149 1.80 0.84 -15.58
C CYS A 149 2.93 -0.18 -15.65
N ARG A 150 4.17 0.25 -15.87
CA ARG A 150 5.32 -0.66 -15.94
C ARG A 150 5.57 -1.38 -14.63
N ALA A 151 5.55 -0.65 -13.51
CA ALA A 151 5.76 -1.21 -12.18
C ALA A 151 4.78 -2.38 -11.90
N ASN A 152 3.54 -2.23 -12.33
CA ASN A 152 2.45 -3.17 -12.05
C ASN A 152 2.19 -4.17 -13.20
N GLY A 153 3.13 -4.33 -14.14
CA GLY A 153 3.03 -5.33 -15.21
C GLY A 153 1.99 -5.02 -16.28
N ARG A 154 1.64 -3.74 -16.46
CA ARG A 154 0.66 -3.23 -17.43
C ARG A 154 1.28 -2.35 -18.52
N ALA A 155 2.48 -2.70 -18.98
CA ALA A 155 3.20 -1.93 -19.99
C ALA A 155 2.42 -1.78 -21.32
N GLU A 156 1.46 -2.67 -21.59
CA GLU A 156 0.55 -2.56 -22.73
C GLU A 156 -0.34 -1.30 -22.69
N LEU A 157 -0.66 -0.79 -21.50
CA LEU A 157 -1.47 0.42 -21.34
C LEU A 157 -0.70 1.69 -21.73
N CYS A 158 0.64 1.65 -21.68
CA CYS A 158 1.50 2.78 -22.06
C CYS A 158 1.39 3.18 -23.54
N ALA A 159 0.83 2.32 -24.40
CA ALA A 159 0.54 2.65 -25.79
C ALA A 159 -0.59 3.69 -25.94
N SER A 160 -1.38 3.92 -24.89
CA SER A 160 -2.46 4.90 -24.86
C SER A 160 -2.41 5.71 -23.55
N PRO A 161 -1.86 6.93 -23.55
CA PRO A 161 -1.72 7.75 -22.35
C PRO A 161 -3.05 7.94 -21.59
N ALA A 162 -4.15 8.15 -22.30
CA ALA A 162 -5.48 8.29 -21.69
C ALA A 162 -5.91 7.03 -20.91
N ARG A 163 -5.65 5.84 -21.45
CA ARG A 163 -5.97 4.57 -20.76
C ARG A 163 -5.05 4.31 -19.58
N ALA A 164 -3.76 4.64 -19.71
CA ALA A 164 -2.81 4.55 -18.60
C ALA A 164 -3.23 5.46 -17.44
N LEU A 165 -3.65 6.69 -17.74
CA LEU A 165 -4.15 7.66 -16.76
C LEU A 165 -5.45 7.19 -16.10
N GLU A 166 -6.44 6.76 -16.90
CA GLU A 166 -7.69 6.22 -16.37
C GLU A 166 -7.43 5.05 -15.41
N TRP A 167 -6.54 4.13 -15.81
CA TRP A 167 -6.20 2.98 -15.00
C TRP A 167 -5.46 3.36 -13.71
N LEU A 168 -4.52 4.30 -13.77
CA LEU A 168 -3.88 4.87 -12.59
C LEU A 168 -4.93 5.46 -11.64
N GLN A 169 -5.83 6.31 -12.14
CA GLN A 169 -6.89 6.94 -11.35
C GLN A 169 -7.80 5.89 -10.69
N GLN A 170 -8.18 4.83 -11.40
CA GLN A 170 -8.99 3.74 -10.84
C GLN A 170 -8.26 3.01 -9.71
N CYS A 171 -6.99 2.64 -9.90
CA CYS A 171 -6.22 1.96 -8.86
C CYS A 171 -6.00 2.84 -7.62
N VAL A 172 -5.74 4.13 -7.82
CA VAL A 172 -5.50 5.09 -6.74
C VAL A 172 -6.79 5.37 -5.97
N SER A 173 -7.93 5.48 -6.67
CA SER A 173 -9.25 5.61 -6.05
C SER A 173 -9.57 4.41 -5.17
N LEU A 174 -9.27 3.20 -5.64
CA LEU A 174 -9.45 1.97 -4.85
C LEU A 174 -8.51 1.92 -3.64
N ALA A 175 -7.25 2.32 -3.80
CA ALA A 175 -6.30 2.43 -2.69
C ALA A 175 -6.77 3.44 -1.64
N TYR A 176 -7.27 4.60 -2.07
CA TYR A 176 -7.85 5.60 -1.17
C TYR A 176 -9.11 5.07 -0.46
N ALA A 177 -10.01 4.36 -1.15
CA ALA A 177 -11.17 3.73 -0.52
C ALA A 177 -10.76 2.69 0.54
N CYS A 178 -9.74 1.87 0.25
CA CYS A 178 -9.15 0.95 1.22
C CYS A 178 -8.58 1.70 2.44
N ARG A 179 -7.90 2.84 2.24
CA ARG A 179 -7.36 3.70 3.31
C ARG A 179 -8.47 4.22 4.23
N VAL A 180 -9.57 4.69 3.65
CA VAL A 180 -10.74 5.20 4.39
C VAL A 180 -11.45 4.08 5.15
N ALA A 181 -11.62 2.91 4.54
CA ALA A 181 -12.19 1.76 5.24
C ALA A 181 -11.26 1.28 6.38
N ALA A 182 -9.95 1.23 6.13
CA ALA A 182 -8.94 0.89 7.12
C ALA A 182 -8.93 1.83 8.33
N SER A 183 -9.17 3.13 8.15
CA SER A 183 -9.19 4.11 9.25
C SER A 183 -10.33 3.88 10.25
N SER A 184 -11.32 3.06 9.90
CA SER A 184 -12.38 2.63 10.82
C SER A 184 -11.92 1.57 11.83
N PHE A 185 -10.71 1.01 11.67
CA PHE A 185 -10.16 -0.02 12.55
C PHE A 185 -9.01 0.54 13.42
N PRO A 186 -9.11 0.49 14.76
CA PRO A 186 -8.05 0.97 15.65
C PRO A 186 -6.72 0.21 15.52
N SER A 187 -6.76 -1.00 14.95
CA SER A 187 -5.56 -1.80 14.69
C SER A 187 -4.73 -1.28 13.51
N TRP A 188 -5.18 -0.23 12.82
CA TRP A 188 -4.54 0.37 11.66
C TRP A 188 -4.24 1.84 11.94
N ARG A 189 -3.10 2.30 11.43
CA ARG A 189 -2.67 3.68 11.42
C ARG A 189 -2.61 4.13 9.97
N VAL A 190 -3.33 5.21 9.68
CA VAL A 190 -3.23 5.89 8.38
C VAL A 190 -1.91 6.63 8.33
N LEU A 191 -1.16 6.46 7.24
CA LEU A 191 0.03 7.24 6.97
C LEU A 191 -0.34 8.57 6.34
N ASP A 192 0.31 9.62 6.79
CA ASP A 192 0.31 10.93 6.15
C ASP A 192 1.46 11.05 5.12
N ALA A 193 1.47 12.15 4.38
CA ALA A 193 2.47 12.38 3.33
C ALA A 193 3.90 12.42 3.90
N GLU A 194 4.10 12.90 5.13
CA GLU A 194 5.42 12.96 5.79
C GLU A 194 5.93 11.57 6.18
N GLN A 195 5.04 10.66 6.56
CA GLN A 195 5.37 9.28 6.88
C GLN A 195 5.55 8.40 5.64
N LEU A 196 5.01 8.84 4.51
CA LEU A 196 5.33 8.31 3.18
C LEU A 196 6.58 8.97 2.57
N ALA A 197 7.09 10.08 3.16
CA ALA A 197 8.19 10.92 2.68
C ALA A 197 9.60 10.38 2.97
#